data_AF-A0A2H3FQG1-F1
#
_entry.id   AF-A0A2H3FQG1-F1
#
_cell.length_a   1.000
_cell.length_b   1.000
_cell.length_c   1.000
_cell.angle_alpha   90.00
_cell.angle_beta   90.00
_cell.angle_gamma   90.00
#
_symmetry.space_group_name_H-M   'P 1'
#
loop_
_entity.id
_entity.type
_entity.pdbx_description
1 polymer ?
#
loop_
_entity_poly.entity_id
_entity_poly.type
_entity_poly.pdbx_seq_one_letter_code
_entity_poly.pdbx_strand_id
1 'polypeptide(L)'
;MMNHAVHFDFDIHDPTSPTLAQLDKLQVRYRGPNHKEDHLDPILNLASELKANATSRENMKQLGSGSGDLAVILLEPGDREASHKYEDIIRDQSRHSALRMVDSALRLAFGGERSIHNTVVLDSKPFRSKKAQECEDKETKVANNRLAHGAVKACLSRLQPKVILVCHCESIAGDADRSYSEASQINRACDVRHEQLDTGHLYIRVFGFHPGYVYRMNKSEEYEKHMRQSLFNLTFLVAANILIGQEISGPGISNVRDRVALGYFIPPPSLDWITPEHVIKELKELRIYSDNEHAEFQRLVGRYRSESSRQPQLTLTCEF
;
A
#
# COMPACT_ATOMS: atom_id res chain seq x y z
N MET A 1 -13.66 27.27 28.83
CA MET A 1 -12.93 27.03 27.56
C MET A 1 -12.97 25.54 27.30
N MET A 2 -13.38 25.13 26.10
CA MET A 2 -13.72 23.75 25.77
C MET A 2 -12.46 22.88 25.63
N ASN A 3 -12.45 21.74 26.34
CA ASN A 3 -11.44 20.70 26.26
C ASN A 3 -11.42 20.07 24.86
N HIS A 4 -10.24 19.93 24.26
CA HIS A 4 -10.05 19.18 23.01
C HIS A 4 -9.06 18.05 23.26
N ALA A 5 -9.55 16.94 23.83
CA ALA A 5 -8.85 15.67 23.77
C ALA A 5 -8.86 15.20 22.31
N VAL A 6 -7.69 14.90 21.73
CA VAL A 6 -7.60 14.32 20.38
C VAL A 6 -7.83 12.82 20.53
N HIS A 7 -9.06 12.39 20.25
CA HIS A 7 -9.42 10.99 20.21
C HIS A 7 -8.99 10.37 18.87
N PHE A 8 -8.23 9.28 18.93
CA PHE A 8 -8.02 8.40 17.77
C PHE A 8 -9.15 7.38 17.72
N ASP A 9 -10.37 7.87 17.48
CA ASP A 9 -11.52 7.02 17.30
C ASP A 9 -11.48 6.46 15.87
N PHE A 10 -11.38 5.12 15.81
CA PHE A 10 -11.56 4.35 14.60
C PHE A 10 -12.92 3.67 14.68
N ASP A 11 -13.82 4.06 13.80
CA ASP A 11 -15.09 3.37 13.63
C ASP A 11 -14.84 2.14 12.77
N ILE A 12 -15.32 1.00 13.27
CA ILE A 12 -15.24 -0.29 12.59
C ILE A 12 -16.68 -0.78 12.56
N HIS A 13 -17.26 -0.78 11.36
CA HIS A 13 -18.70 -0.87 11.06
C HIS A 13 -19.49 0.43 11.19
N ASP A 14 -19.59 1.16 10.08
CA ASP A 14 -20.82 1.89 9.76
C ASP A 14 -21.62 1.06 8.73
N PRO A 15 -22.73 0.41 9.11
CA PRO A 15 -23.57 -0.38 8.19
C PRO A 15 -24.21 0.47 7.07
N THR A 16 -24.18 1.79 7.17
CA THR A 16 -24.59 2.71 6.10
C THR A 16 -23.45 3.08 5.16
N SER A 17 -22.23 2.59 5.43
CA SER A 17 -21.06 2.88 4.62
C SER A 17 -21.23 2.40 3.18
N PRO A 18 -21.05 3.30 2.19
CA PRO A 18 -21.05 2.91 0.79
C PRO A 18 -19.93 1.92 0.48
N THR A 19 -18.83 1.90 1.26
CA THR A 19 -17.74 0.94 1.12
C THR A 19 -18.22 -0.47 1.43
N LEU A 20 -18.95 -0.66 2.54
CA LEU A 20 -19.52 -1.96 2.88
C LEU A 20 -20.57 -2.41 1.87
N ALA A 21 -21.41 -1.50 1.37
CA ALA A 21 -22.39 -1.81 0.33
C ALA A 21 -21.74 -2.26 -1.00
N GLN A 22 -20.57 -1.72 -1.36
CA GLN A 22 -19.82 -2.17 -2.53
C GLN A 22 -19.11 -3.51 -2.28
N LEU A 23 -18.63 -3.75 -1.05
CA LEU A 23 -18.03 -5.03 -0.66
C LEU A 23 -19.00 -6.21 -0.77
N ASP A 24 -20.27 -6.00 -0.38
CA ASP A 24 -21.33 -6.98 -0.58
C ASP A 24 -21.56 -7.30 -2.07
N LYS A 25 -21.56 -6.28 -2.93
CA LYS A 25 -21.66 -6.46 -4.40
C LYS A 25 -20.44 -7.15 -4.99
N LEU A 26 -19.25 -6.88 -4.45
CA LEU A 26 -18.00 -7.51 -4.86
C LEU A 26 -17.88 -8.97 -4.44
N GLN A 27 -18.85 -9.48 -3.67
CA GLN A 27 -18.79 -10.78 -3.01
C GLN A 27 -17.38 -11.02 -2.46
N VAL A 28 -16.95 -10.15 -1.54
CA VAL A 28 -15.63 -10.26 -0.91
C VAL A 28 -15.60 -11.49 0.01
N ARG A 29 -15.52 -12.66 -0.62
CA ARG A 29 -15.12 -13.92 -0.04
C ARG A 29 -13.70 -14.15 -0.52
N TYR A 30 -12.75 -14.19 0.41
CA TYR A 30 -11.40 -14.64 0.13
C TYR A 30 -11.48 -16.02 -0.52
N ARG A 31 -11.01 -16.17 -1.76
CA ARG A 31 -11.09 -17.44 -2.51
C ARG A 31 -9.80 -18.27 -2.42
N GLY A 32 -8.96 -18.00 -1.42
CA GLY A 32 -7.64 -18.62 -1.34
C GLY A 32 -6.70 -18.17 -2.48
N PRO A 33 -5.46 -18.71 -2.51
CA PRO A 33 -4.47 -18.36 -3.53
C PRO A 33 -4.88 -18.94 -4.89
N ASN A 34 -5.50 -18.13 -5.74
CA ASN A 34 -5.78 -18.48 -7.12
C ASN A 34 -4.61 -17.95 -7.98
N HIS A 35 -3.49 -18.67 -7.97
CA HIS A 35 -2.30 -18.33 -8.75
C HIS A 35 -2.58 -18.56 -10.24
N LYS A 36 -3.00 -17.50 -10.93
CA LYS A 36 -2.95 -17.44 -12.39
C LYS A 36 -1.89 -16.42 -12.76
N GLU A 37 -1.02 -16.72 -13.72
CA GLU A 37 -0.01 -15.78 -14.22
C GLU A 37 -0.46 -15.07 -15.50
N ASP A 38 -1.58 -15.50 -16.11
CA ASP A 38 -2.11 -14.98 -17.38
C ASP A 38 -2.41 -13.47 -17.37
N HIS A 39 -2.60 -12.88 -16.18
CA HIS A 39 -2.74 -11.43 -16.05
C HIS A 39 -1.45 -10.68 -16.36
N LEU A 40 -0.29 -11.33 -16.28
CA LEU A 40 1.01 -10.72 -16.54
C LEU A 40 1.38 -10.64 -18.02
N ASP A 41 0.72 -11.35 -18.93
CA ASP A 41 1.08 -11.33 -20.36
C ASP A 41 1.20 -9.93 -20.96
N PRO A 42 0.30 -8.96 -20.67
CA PRO A 42 0.45 -7.61 -21.20
C PRO A 42 1.78 -6.96 -20.80
N ILE A 43 2.25 -7.21 -19.57
CA ILE A 43 3.53 -6.70 -19.09
C ILE A 43 4.69 -7.51 -19.68
N LEU A 44 4.55 -8.82 -19.86
CA LEU A 44 5.56 -9.65 -20.52
C LEU A 44 5.75 -9.26 -22.00
N ASN A 45 4.68 -8.91 -22.70
CA ASN A 45 4.74 -8.40 -24.07
C ASN A 45 5.45 -7.05 -24.12
N LEU A 46 5.12 -6.13 -23.20
CA LEU A 46 5.82 -4.86 -23.06
C LEU A 46 7.33 -5.05 -22.83
N ALA A 47 7.73 -6.09 -22.11
CA ALA A 47 9.14 -6.37 -21.85
C ALA A 47 9.95 -6.56 -23.14
N SER A 48 9.36 -7.17 -24.16
CA SER A 48 9.97 -7.30 -25.50
C SER A 48 10.06 -5.96 -26.21
N GLU A 49 8.99 -5.17 -26.17
CA GLU A 49 8.93 -3.84 -26.81
C GLU A 49 9.96 -2.87 -26.21
N LEU A 50 10.07 -2.83 -24.88
CA LEU A 50 11.02 -1.99 -24.15
C LEU A 50 12.41 -2.60 -24.02
N LYS A 51 12.66 -3.77 -24.64
CA LYS A 51 13.94 -4.51 -24.57
C LYS A 51 14.43 -4.71 -23.13
N ALA A 52 13.50 -5.01 -22.22
CA ALA A 52 13.80 -5.22 -20.81
C ALA A 52 14.77 -6.41 -20.65
N ASN A 53 15.76 -6.24 -19.79
CA ASN A 53 16.75 -7.29 -19.52
C ASN A 53 16.11 -8.46 -18.74
N ALA A 54 16.82 -9.60 -18.72
CA ALA A 54 16.32 -10.82 -18.08
C ALA A 54 16.02 -10.65 -16.58
N THR A 55 16.86 -9.91 -15.85
CA THR A 55 16.68 -9.67 -14.41
C THR A 55 15.42 -8.88 -14.14
N SER A 56 15.18 -7.78 -14.85
CA SER A 56 13.96 -6.98 -14.68
C SER A 56 12.70 -7.79 -14.99
N ARG A 57 12.75 -8.65 -16.02
CA ARG A 57 11.63 -9.54 -16.38
C ARG A 57 11.33 -10.54 -15.28
N GLU A 58 12.36 -11.17 -14.73
CA GLU A 58 12.23 -12.13 -13.63
C GLU A 58 11.66 -11.45 -12.37
N ASN A 59 12.22 -10.30 -11.97
CA ASN A 59 11.73 -9.54 -10.82
C ASN A 59 10.26 -9.14 -10.98
N MET A 60 9.87 -8.66 -12.17
CA MET A 60 8.49 -8.32 -12.47
C MET A 60 7.58 -9.55 -12.36
N LYS A 61 7.99 -10.68 -12.94
CA LYS A 61 7.21 -11.92 -12.89
C LYS A 61 6.98 -12.37 -11.44
N GLN A 62 8.04 -12.37 -10.63
CA GLN A 62 7.96 -12.83 -9.25
C GLN A 62 7.11 -11.89 -8.38
N LEU A 63 7.27 -10.57 -8.50
CA LEU A 63 6.47 -9.59 -7.75
C LEU A 63 5.02 -9.52 -8.24
N GLY A 64 4.79 -9.69 -9.53
CA GLY A 64 3.46 -9.69 -10.15
C GLY A 64 2.66 -10.97 -9.91
N SER A 65 3.30 -12.01 -9.37
CA SER A 65 2.67 -13.29 -9.04
C SER A 65 2.16 -13.28 -7.61
N GLY A 66 0.93 -13.76 -7.38
CA GLY A 66 0.38 -13.82 -6.03
C GLY A 66 -1.14 -13.95 -5.99
N SER A 67 -1.70 -13.67 -4.82
CA SER A 67 -3.16 -13.63 -4.63
C SER A 67 -3.75 -12.42 -5.37
N GLY A 68 -4.64 -12.66 -6.32
CA GLY A 68 -5.15 -11.62 -7.22
C GLY A 68 -6.25 -10.72 -6.66
N ASP A 69 -6.65 -10.88 -5.40
CA ASP A 69 -7.67 -10.05 -4.75
C ASP A 69 -7.13 -8.67 -4.31
N LEU A 70 -5.82 -8.55 -4.09
CA LEU A 70 -5.11 -7.32 -3.79
C LEU A 70 -4.00 -7.07 -4.82
N ALA A 71 -4.01 -5.89 -5.43
CA ALA A 71 -2.87 -5.39 -6.18
C ALA A 71 -2.26 -4.17 -5.48
N VAL A 72 -0.95 -4.20 -5.21
CA VAL A 72 -0.19 -3.05 -4.71
C VAL A 72 0.54 -2.40 -5.88
N ILE A 73 0.29 -1.12 -6.13
CA ILE A 73 0.87 -0.38 -7.24
C ILE A 73 1.94 0.59 -6.74
N LEU A 74 3.18 0.40 -7.18
CA LEU A 74 4.32 1.28 -6.96
C LEU A 74 4.55 2.18 -8.19
N LEU A 75 5.52 3.09 -8.12
CA LEU A 75 5.73 4.07 -9.18
C LEU A 75 6.40 3.43 -10.41
N GLU A 76 7.66 3.06 -10.24
CA GLU A 76 8.56 2.54 -11.26
C GLU A 76 9.68 1.77 -10.55
N PRO A 77 10.30 0.79 -11.23
CA PRO A 77 11.41 0.06 -10.63
C PRO A 77 12.60 1.01 -10.44
N GLY A 78 13.28 0.88 -9.29
CA GLY A 78 14.56 1.56 -9.10
C GLY A 78 15.66 0.95 -9.99
N ASP A 79 16.76 1.69 -10.16
CA ASP A 79 17.88 1.21 -11.00
C ASP A 79 18.52 -0.09 -10.48
N ARG A 80 18.42 -0.35 -9.16
CA ARG A 80 18.87 -1.60 -8.58
C ARG A 80 17.93 -2.74 -8.94
N GLU A 81 16.62 -2.52 -8.80
CA GLU A 81 15.55 -3.45 -9.16
C GLU A 81 15.58 -3.79 -10.66
N ALA A 82 16.11 -2.90 -11.50
CA ALA A 82 16.33 -3.14 -12.93
C ALA A 82 17.60 -3.95 -13.25
N SER A 83 18.49 -4.22 -12.28
CA SER A 83 19.81 -4.83 -12.54
C SER A 83 20.19 -5.97 -11.59
N HIS A 84 19.57 -6.06 -10.42
CA HIS A 84 19.81 -7.06 -9.39
C HIS A 84 18.56 -7.87 -9.15
N LYS A 85 18.72 -9.15 -8.79
CA LYS A 85 17.60 -10.02 -8.43
C LYS A 85 16.91 -9.49 -7.18
N TYR A 86 15.59 -9.59 -7.12
CA TYR A 86 14.84 -9.04 -5.97
C TYR A 86 15.24 -9.72 -4.66
N GLU A 87 15.58 -11.02 -4.66
CA GLU A 87 15.99 -11.72 -3.43
C GLU A 87 17.22 -11.07 -2.81
N ASP A 88 18.16 -10.63 -3.64
CA ASP A 88 19.36 -9.93 -3.20
C ASP A 88 19.04 -8.54 -2.64
N ILE A 89 18.09 -7.83 -3.26
CA ILE A 89 17.62 -6.50 -2.81
C ILE A 89 16.91 -6.58 -1.44
N ILE A 90 16.11 -7.63 -1.24
CA ILE A 90 15.40 -7.87 0.03
C ILE A 90 16.38 -8.31 1.13
N ARG A 91 17.41 -9.10 0.81
CA ARG A 91 18.44 -9.52 1.78
C ARG A 91 19.42 -8.41 2.15
N ASP A 92 19.67 -7.47 1.23
CA ASP A 92 20.61 -6.38 1.44
C ASP A 92 20.04 -5.30 2.40
N GLN A 93 20.34 -5.46 3.69
CA GLN A 93 19.97 -4.50 4.73
C GLN A 93 20.78 -3.20 4.69
N SER A 94 21.88 -3.14 3.92
CA SER A 94 22.79 -1.99 3.92
C SER A 94 22.24 -0.77 3.15
N ARG A 95 21.21 -0.97 2.32
CA ARG A 95 20.61 0.09 1.49
C ARG A 95 19.11 0.11 1.61
N HIS A 96 18.50 1.28 1.67
CA HIS A 96 17.05 1.42 1.69
C HIS A 96 16.37 0.79 0.46
N SER A 97 15.19 0.20 0.67
CA SER A 97 14.38 -0.42 -0.39
C SER A 97 12.90 -0.17 -0.14
N ALA A 98 12.20 0.31 -1.17
CA ALA A 98 10.75 0.44 -1.15
C ALA A 98 10.07 -0.92 -0.99
N LEU A 99 10.57 -1.97 -1.64
CA LEU A 99 10.01 -3.31 -1.58
C LEU A 99 10.05 -3.89 -0.16
N ARG A 100 11.14 -3.67 0.60
CA ARG A 100 11.20 -4.11 2.00
C ARG A 100 10.18 -3.41 2.89
N MET A 101 9.92 -2.12 2.64
CA MET A 101 8.89 -1.41 3.37
C MET A 101 7.49 -1.95 3.07
N VAL A 102 7.21 -2.24 1.79
CA VAL A 102 5.96 -2.88 1.37
C VAL A 102 5.81 -4.27 1.99
N ASP A 103 6.88 -5.08 2.00
CA ASP A 103 6.87 -6.41 2.62
C ASP A 103 6.56 -6.36 4.12
N SER A 104 7.25 -5.46 4.85
CA SER A 104 6.99 -5.26 6.27
C SER A 104 5.55 -4.80 6.52
N ALA A 105 5.02 -3.88 5.72
CA ALA A 105 3.65 -3.38 5.87
C ALA A 105 2.60 -4.47 5.55
N LEU A 106 2.82 -5.29 4.51
CA LEU A 106 1.99 -6.45 4.19
C LEU A 106 1.99 -7.47 5.33
N ARG A 107 3.17 -7.91 5.78
CA ARG A 107 3.29 -8.86 6.88
C ARG A 107 2.59 -8.36 8.13
N LEU A 108 2.74 -7.07 8.43
CA LEU A 108 2.10 -6.46 9.59
C LEU A 108 0.56 -6.44 9.45
N ALA A 109 0.05 -5.89 8.34
CA ALA A 109 -1.39 -5.71 8.13
C ALA A 109 -2.15 -7.03 8.03
N PHE A 110 -1.52 -8.07 7.47
CA PHE A 110 -2.10 -9.40 7.28
C PHE A 110 -1.61 -10.41 8.33
N GLY A 111 -1.03 -9.93 9.44
CA GLY A 111 -0.61 -10.77 10.55
C GLY A 111 0.42 -11.87 10.21
N GLY A 112 1.14 -11.73 9.09
CA GLY A 112 2.14 -12.66 8.57
C GLY A 112 1.68 -13.49 7.37
N GLU A 113 0.38 -13.52 7.06
CA GLU A 113 -0.17 -14.37 5.98
C GLU A 113 0.19 -13.85 4.58
N ARG A 114 0.37 -12.53 4.44
CA ARG A 114 0.81 -11.90 3.21
C ARG A 114 2.21 -11.30 3.33
N SER A 115 2.90 -11.33 2.20
CA SER A 115 4.22 -10.76 1.95
C SER A 115 4.29 -10.33 0.48
N ILE A 116 5.39 -9.72 0.06
CA ILE A 116 5.62 -9.44 -1.37
C ILE A 116 5.73 -10.70 -2.24
N HIS A 117 5.91 -11.88 -1.64
CA HIS A 117 6.09 -13.14 -2.37
C HIS A 117 4.76 -13.80 -2.77
N ASN A 118 3.65 -13.38 -2.18
CA ASN A 118 2.33 -13.98 -2.40
C ASN A 118 1.22 -12.92 -2.59
N THR A 119 1.63 -11.67 -2.85
CA THR A 119 0.75 -10.53 -3.14
C THR A 119 1.18 -9.94 -4.46
N VAL A 120 0.22 -9.61 -5.33
CA VAL A 120 0.54 -8.95 -6.61
C VAL A 120 1.05 -7.54 -6.34
N VAL A 121 2.33 -7.30 -6.62
CA VAL A 121 2.99 -5.99 -6.55
C VAL A 121 3.43 -5.60 -7.96
N LEU A 122 2.92 -4.49 -8.46
CA LEU A 122 3.20 -3.98 -9.80
C LEU A 122 3.76 -2.57 -9.72
N ASP A 123 4.63 -2.20 -10.65
CA ASP A 123 4.96 -0.80 -10.90
C ASP A 123 3.95 -0.19 -11.88
N SER A 124 3.63 1.10 -11.73
CA SER A 124 2.79 1.82 -12.69
C SER A 124 3.48 2.01 -14.04
N LYS A 125 4.82 1.99 -14.03
CA LYS A 125 5.72 2.10 -15.18
C LYS A 125 6.74 0.95 -15.18
N PRO A 126 6.32 -0.31 -15.43
CA PRO A 126 7.23 -1.46 -15.43
C PRO A 126 8.36 -1.30 -16.44
N PHE A 127 9.57 -1.72 -16.07
CA PHE A 127 10.81 -1.61 -16.86
C PHE A 127 11.33 -0.18 -17.13
N ARG A 128 10.68 0.85 -16.58
CA ARG A 128 11.04 2.25 -16.78
C ARG A 128 11.89 2.79 -15.62
N SER A 129 13.01 2.17 -15.30
CA SER A 129 13.90 2.74 -14.27
C SER A 129 14.46 4.10 -14.71
N LYS A 130 15.00 4.88 -13.77
CA LYS A 130 15.58 6.19 -14.10
C LYS A 130 16.64 6.08 -15.19
N LYS A 131 17.59 5.14 -15.06
CA LYS A 131 18.61 4.87 -16.08
C LYS A 131 18.04 4.47 -17.44
N ALA A 132 16.96 3.68 -17.47
CA ALA A 132 16.33 3.31 -18.73
C ALA A 132 15.75 4.54 -19.45
N GLN A 133 15.30 5.55 -18.69
CA GLN A 133 14.74 6.78 -19.21
C GLN A 133 15.78 7.88 -19.51
N GLU A 134 17.02 7.77 -19.02
CA GLU A 134 18.05 8.83 -19.11
C GLU A 134 18.55 9.08 -20.54
N CYS A 135 18.54 8.06 -21.39
CA CYS A 135 19.03 8.14 -22.77
C CYS A 135 17.93 8.41 -23.81
N GLU A 136 16.68 8.58 -23.37
CA GLU A 136 15.54 8.79 -24.26
C GLU A 136 15.27 10.28 -24.44
N ASP A 137 14.89 10.68 -25.65
CA ASP A 137 14.31 12.00 -25.86
C ASP A 137 12.92 12.11 -25.19
N LYS A 138 12.41 13.34 -25.10
CA LYS A 138 11.14 13.63 -24.41
C LYS A 138 9.95 12.89 -25.02
N GLU A 139 9.88 12.78 -26.34
CA GLU A 139 8.74 12.16 -27.03
C GLU A 139 8.75 10.64 -26.83
N THR A 140 9.93 10.01 -27.00
CA THR A 140 10.15 8.58 -26.73
C THR A 140 9.81 8.24 -25.29
N LYS A 141 10.25 9.07 -24.33
CA LYS A 141 9.95 8.87 -22.91
C LYS A 141 8.45 8.87 -22.62
N VAL A 142 7.70 9.82 -23.18
CA VAL A 142 6.24 9.91 -23.02
C VAL A 142 5.56 8.71 -23.66
N ALA A 143 5.94 8.33 -24.88
CA ALA A 143 5.37 7.19 -25.59
C ALA A 143 5.58 5.88 -24.82
N ASN A 144 6.81 5.62 -24.35
CA ASN A 144 7.14 4.41 -23.61
C ASN A 144 6.46 4.38 -22.22
N ASN A 145 6.30 5.52 -21.56
CA ASN A 145 5.54 5.59 -20.30
C ASN A 145 4.05 5.30 -20.53
N ARG A 146 3.46 5.76 -21.64
CA ARG A 146 2.08 5.44 -22.03
C ARG A 146 1.90 3.95 -22.30
N LEU A 147 2.84 3.31 -23.00
CA LEU A 147 2.84 1.85 -23.19
C LEU A 147 2.89 1.12 -21.85
N ALA A 148 3.75 1.58 -20.94
CA ALA A 148 3.90 0.99 -19.62
C ALA A 148 2.61 1.08 -18.79
N HIS A 149 1.96 2.25 -18.74
CA HIS A 149 0.66 2.41 -18.08
C HIS A 149 -0.43 1.56 -18.74
N GLY A 150 -0.47 1.50 -20.07
CA GLY A 150 -1.42 0.67 -20.81
C GLY A 150 -1.30 -0.82 -20.48
N ALA A 151 -0.06 -1.33 -20.39
CA ALA A 151 0.20 -2.72 -20.01
C ALA A 151 -0.26 -3.04 -18.58
N VAL A 152 -0.03 -2.14 -17.63
CA VAL A 152 -0.50 -2.29 -16.24
C VAL A 152 -2.03 -2.27 -16.18
N LYS A 153 -2.68 -1.37 -16.91
CA LYS A 153 -4.15 -1.31 -16.98
C LYS A 153 -4.75 -2.59 -17.58
N ALA A 154 -4.13 -3.13 -18.63
CA ALA A 154 -4.52 -4.40 -19.23
C ALA A 154 -4.30 -5.58 -18.28
N CYS A 155 -3.19 -5.59 -17.55
CA CYS A 155 -2.91 -6.57 -16.50
C CYS A 155 -3.98 -6.54 -15.40
N LEU A 156 -4.30 -5.36 -14.86
CA LEU A 156 -5.35 -5.19 -13.85
C LEU A 156 -6.74 -5.60 -14.37
N SER A 157 -7.04 -5.33 -15.64
CA SER A 157 -8.28 -5.74 -16.29
C SER A 157 -8.45 -7.27 -16.38
N ARG A 158 -7.34 -8.00 -16.52
CA ARG A 158 -7.30 -9.46 -16.48
C ARG A 158 -7.32 -10.01 -15.06
N LEU A 159 -6.58 -9.37 -14.15
CA LEU A 159 -6.47 -9.77 -12.74
C LEU A 159 -7.79 -9.56 -11.99
N GLN A 160 -8.48 -8.45 -12.26
CA GLN A 160 -9.72 -8.03 -11.61
C GLN A 160 -9.62 -8.04 -10.06
N PRO A 161 -8.66 -7.28 -9.49
CA PRO A 161 -8.52 -7.22 -8.04
C PRO A 161 -9.74 -6.58 -7.39
N LYS A 162 -10.00 -6.96 -6.13
CA LYS A 162 -11.06 -6.35 -5.32
C LYS A 162 -10.57 -5.05 -4.70
N VAL A 163 -9.29 -5.02 -4.33
CA VAL A 163 -8.62 -3.85 -3.76
C VAL A 163 -7.37 -3.51 -4.56
N ILE A 164 -7.22 -2.24 -4.91
CA ILE A 164 -6.00 -1.69 -5.50
C ILE A 164 -5.43 -0.66 -4.52
N LEU A 165 -4.27 -0.98 -3.93
CA LEU A 165 -3.54 -0.10 -3.04
C LEU A 165 -2.47 0.65 -3.83
N VAL A 166 -2.53 1.98 -3.88
CA VAL A 166 -1.62 2.80 -4.69
C VAL A 166 -0.60 3.51 -3.80
N CYS A 167 0.67 3.12 -3.90
CA CYS A 167 1.79 3.67 -3.13
C CYS A 167 2.69 4.55 -4.00
N HIS A 168 2.11 5.43 -4.81
CA HIS A 168 2.87 6.44 -5.57
C HIS A 168 2.05 7.70 -5.88
N CYS A 169 2.75 8.79 -6.20
CA CYS A 169 2.18 10.12 -6.41
C CYS A 169 1.85 10.44 -7.87
N GLU A 170 1.78 9.45 -8.76
CA GLU A 170 1.41 9.66 -10.17
C GLU A 170 0.04 9.02 -10.44
N SER A 171 -0.73 9.55 -11.39
CA SER A 171 -1.99 8.91 -11.79
C SER A 171 -1.70 7.64 -12.59
N ILE A 172 -2.40 6.55 -12.26
CA ILE A 172 -2.33 5.28 -13.01
C ILE A 172 -2.88 5.45 -14.44
N ALA A 173 -3.70 6.48 -14.69
CA ALA A 173 -4.34 6.73 -15.98
C ALA A 173 -3.38 7.21 -17.08
N GLY A 174 -2.14 7.58 -16.75
CA GLY A 174 -1.14 8.02 -17.75
C GLY A 174 -1.45 9.33 -18.49
N ASP A 175 -2.54 10.02 -18.13
CA ASP A 175 -2.88 11.32 -18.70
C ASP A 175 -2.11 12.43 -17.98
N ALA A 176 -1.31 13.18 -18.74
CA ALA A 176 -0.58 14.37 -18.28
C ALA A 176 -1.51 15.52 -17.82
N ASP A 177 -2.82 15.38 -18.00
CA ASP A 177 -3.83 16.43 -17.84
C ASP A 177 -4.81 16.17 -16.68
N ARG A 178 -4.65 15.06 -15.94
CA ARG A 178 -5.45 14.82 -14.72
C ARG A 178 -4.73 15.41 -13.51
N SER A 179 -5.43 16.35 -12.88
CA SER A 179 -4.93 17.15 -11.76
C SER A 179 -4.26 16.31 -10.66
N TYR A 180 -3.30 16.92 -9.96
CA TYR A 180 -2.69 16.44 -8.71
C TYR A 180 -3.67 15.87 -7.66
N SER A 181 -4.99 16.06 -7.84
CA SER A 181 -6.04 15.45 -7.02
C SER A 181 -6.13 13.92 -7.11
N GLU A 182 -5.54 13.26 -8.12
CA GLU A 182 -5.52 11.80 -8.26
C GLU A 182 -4.23 11.11 -7.77
N ALA A 183 -3.21 11.89 -7.44
CA ALA A 183 -1.91 11.42 -6.95
C ALA A 183 -2.01 10.96 -5.49
N SER A 184 -1.41 9.82 -5.15
CA SER A 184 -1.33 9.37 -3.76
C SER A 184 -0.27 10.20 -3.02
N GLN A 185 -0.72 11.07 -2.13
CA GLN A 185 0.07 12.01 -1.33
C GLN A 185 -0.16 11.68 0.15
N ILE A 186 0.72 12.15 1.04
CA ILE A 186 0.59 11.94 2.50
C ILE A 186 -0.81 12.36 2.99
N ASN A 187 -1.32 13.51 2.52
CA ASN A 187 -2.66 14.05 2.83
C ASN A 187 -3.84 13.26 2.24
N ARG A 188 -3.58 12.20 1.47
CA ARG A 188 -4.60 11.29 0.92
C ARG A 188 -4.41 9.86 1.41
N ALA A 189 -3.38 9.59 2.20
CA ALA A 189 -3.09 8.26 2.72
C ALA A 189 -4.27 7.72 3.55
N CYS A 190 -4.71 6.50 3.27
CA CYS A 190 -5.92 5.86 3.81
C CYS A 190 -7.25 6.35 3.21
N ASP A 191 -7.28 7.29 2.27
CA ASP A 191 -8.51 7.56 1.51
C ASP A 191 -8.93 6.31 0.75
N VAL A 192 -10.24 6.12 0.64
CA VAL A 192 -10.86 5.03 -0.11
C VAL A 192 -11.74 5.62 -1.20
N ARG A 193 -11.68 5.06 -2.41
CA ARG A 193 -12.60 5.36 -3.51
C ARG A 193 -13.14 4.10 -4.14
N HIS A 194 -14.36 4.21 -4.65
CA HIS A 194 -15.04 3.16 -5.40
C HIS A 194 -14.87 3.45 -6.87
N GLU A 195 -14.20 2.55 -7.57
CA GLU A 195 -13.85 2.75 -8.97
C GLU A 195 -14.23 1.49 -9.78
N GLN A 196 -14.11 1.61 -11.10
CA GLN A 196 -14.46 0.56 -12.04
C GLN A 196 -13.38 0.46 -13.11
N LEU A 197 -12.95 -0.76 -13.44
CA LEU A 197 -12.07 -1.04 -14.57
C LEU A 197 -12.86 -0.91 -15.88
N ASP A 198 -12.17 -0.75 -17.01
CA ASP A 198 -12.81 -0.68 -18.34
C ASP A 198 -13.64 -1.93 -18.67
N THR A 199 -13.35 -3.06 -18.03
CA THR A 199 -14.11 -4.32 -18.13
C THR A 199 -15.45 -4.29 -17.40
N GLY A 200 -15.76 -3.21 -16.68
CA GLY A 200 -16.92 -3.10 -15.81
C GLY A 200 -16.71 -3.69 -14.41
N HIS A 201 -15.56 -4.29 -14.13
CA HIS A 201 -15.24 -4.83 -12.81
C HIS A 201 -15.06 -3.72 -11.77
N LEU A 202 -15.85 -3.76 -10.71
CA LEU A 202 -15.77 -2.80 -9.60
C LEU A 202 -14.55 -3.14 -8.72
N TYR A 203 -13.89 -2.11 -8.19
CA TYR A 203 -12.83 -2.30 -7.20
C TYR A 203 -12.79 -1.13 -6.23
N ILE A 204 -12.13 -1.36 -5.10
CA ILE A 204 -11.88 -0.35 -4.09
C ILE A 204 -10.43 0.12 -4.19
N ARG A 205 -10.24 1.40 -4.46
CA ARG A 205 -8.93 2.04 -4.49
C ARG A 205 -8.59 2.58 -3.10
N VAL A 206 -7.45 2.17 -2.57
CA VAL A 206 -6.88 2.73 -1.34
C VAL A 206 -5.68 3.59 -1.71
N PHE A 207 -5.70 4.86 -1.30
CA PHE A 207 -4.60 5.79 -1.56
C PHE A 207 -3.55 5.69 -0.47
N GLY A 208 -2.29 5.52 -0.85
CA GLY A 208 -1.12 5.59 0.03
C GLY A 208 -0.19 6.73 -0.37
N PHE A 209 1.11 6.49 -0.27
CA PHE A 209 2.16 7.38 -0.79
C PHE A 209 3.44 6.59 -1.03
N HIS A 210 4.39 7.19 -1.74
CA HIS A 210 5.63 6.50 -2.09
C HIS A 210 6.47 6.15 -0.86
N PRO A 211 6.97 4.89 -0.69
CA PRO A 211 7.78 4.50 0.47
C PRO A 211 9.05 5.36 0.66
N GLY A 212 9.53 5.97 -0.42
CA GLY A 212 10.64 6.94 -0.40
C GLY A 212 10.42 8.15 0.49
N TYR A 213 9.18 8.52 0.83
CA TYR A 213 8.92 9.57 1.83
C TYR A 213 9.31 9.16 3.25
N VAL A 214 9.55 7.88 3.52
CA VAL A 214 10.00 7.37 4.82
C VAL A 214 11.49 7.09 4.80
N TYR A 215 11.97 6.28 3.86
CA TYR A 215 13.35 5.78 3.93
C TYR A 215 14.41 6.80 3.47
N ARG A 216 14.03 7.88 2.78
CA ARG A 216 14.96 8.95 2.40
C ARG A 216 15.18 9.99 3.51
N MET A 217 14.50 9.83 4.65
CA MET A 217 14.61 10.75 5.77
C MET A 217 15.89 10.49 6.56
N ASN A 218 16.47 11.57 7.06
CA ASN A 218 17.75 11.57 7.74
C ASN A 218 17.57 11.21 9.23
N LYS A 219 18.68 10.95 9.93
CA LYS A 219 18.63 10.69 11.39
C LYS A 219 18.02 11.85 12.20
N SER A 220 18.20 13.09 11.74
CA SER A 220 17.60 14.26 12.37
C SER A 220 16.08 14.34 12.24
N GLU A 221 15.50 13.52 11.35
CA GLU A 221 14.07 13.47 11.03
C GLU A 221 13.45 12.13 11.49
N GLU A 222 14.06 11.48 12.49
CA GLU A 222 13.67 10.15 12.96
C GLU A 222 12.22 10.13 13.48
N TYR A 223 11.78 11.22 14.09
CA TYR A 223 10.41 11.37 14.55
C TYR A 223 9.42 11.41 13.37
N GLU A 224 9.64 12.28 12.38
CA GLU A 224 8.76 12.33 11.21
C GLU A 224 8.80 11.03 10.40
N LYS A 225 9.95 10.36 10.39
CA LYS A 225 10.10 9.03 9.79
C LYS A 225 9.18 8.01 10.44
N HIS A 226 9.13 7.94 11.77
CA HIS A 226 8.22 7.03 12.48
C HIS A 226 6.76 7.38 12.19
N MET A 227 6.39 8.66 12.22
CA MET A 227 5.01 9.08 11.90
C MET A 227 4.60 8.67 10.47
N ARG A 228 5.47 8.90 9.48
CA ARG A 228 5.21 8.47 8.10
C ARG A 228 5.16 6.96 7.97
N GLN A 229 6.04 6.21 8.65
CA GLN A 229 5.97 4.74 8.66
C GLN A 229 4.63 4.25 9.24
N SER A 230 4.14 4.86 10.30
CA SER A 230 2.85 4.52 10.92
C SER A 230 1.68 4.76 9.98
N LEU A 231 1.62 5.92 9.32
CA LEU A 231 0.58 6.21 8.33
C LEU A 231 0.67 5.27 7.11
N PHE A 232 1.89 4.93 6.69
CA PHE A 232 2.11 3.95 5.64
C PHE A 232 1.54 2.57 6.03
N ASN A 233 1.87 2.09 7.23
CA ASN A 233 1.35 0.81 7.76
C ASN A 233 -0.18 0.82 7.93
N LEU A 234 -0.75 1.93 8.42
CA LEU A 234 -2.19 2.10 8.55
C LEU A 234 -2.90 1.98 7.20
N THR A 235 -2.30 2.48 6.13
CA THR A 235 -2.85 2.38 4.77
C THR A 235 -2.97 0.90 4.33
N PHE A 236 -1.96 0.07 4.62
CA PHE A 236 -2.02 -1.37 4.34
C PHE A 236 -3.07 -2.07 5.21
N LEU A 237 -3.22 -1.65 6.46
CA LEU A 237 -4.24 -2.19 7.37
C LEU A 237 -5.67 -1.87 6.90
N VAL A 238 -5.90 -0.65 6.39
CA VAL A 238 -7.17 -0.27 5.74
C VAL A 238 -7.47 -1.22 4.57
N ALA A 239 -6.50 -1.44 3.67
CA ALA A 239 -6.66 -2.38 2.55
C ALA A 239 -6.95 -3.82 3.02
N ALA A 240 -6.28 -4.29 4.07
CA ALA A 240 -6.50 -5.61 4.65
C ALA A 240 -7.91 -5.78 5.23
N ASN A 241 -8.42 -4.77 5.95
CA ASN A 241 -9.75 -4.81 6.52
C ASN A 241 -10.83 -4.79 5.43
N ILE A 242 -10.65 -3.99 4.38
CA ILE A 242 -11.55 -3.96 3.22
C ILE A 242 -11.67 -5.37 2.58
N LEU A 243 -10.56 -6.12 2.49
CA LEU A 243 -10.56 -7.48 1.94
C LEU A 243 -11.31 -8.52 2.78
N ILE A 244 -11.62 -8.23 4.04
CA ILE A 244 -12.45 -9.10 4.89
C ILE A 244 -13.85 -8.53 5.12
N GLY A 245 -14.27 -7.52 4.33
CA GLY A 245 -15.59 -6.93 4.47
C GLY A 245 -15.70 -5.90 5.59
N GLN A 246 -14.58 -5.36 6.08
CA GLN A 246 -14.54 -4.38 7.15
C GLN A 246 -14.05 -3.03 6.64
N GLU A 247 -14.49 -1.96 7.28
CA GLU A 247 -13.98 -0.62 7.04
C GLU A 247 -13.32 -0.10 8.31
N ILE A 248 -12.16 0.54 8.15
CA ILE A 248 -11.57 1.39 9.17
C ILE A 248 -11.84 2.82 8.72
N SER A 249 -12.66 3.54 9.47
CA SER A 249 -13.00 4.94 9.20
C SER A 249 -12.94 5.76 10.51
N GLY A 250 -13.33 7.03 10.46
CA GLY A 250 -13.38 7.91 11.62
C GLY A 250 -12.26 8.96 11.68
N PRO A 251 -12.37 9.90 12.63
CA PRO A 251 -11.47 11.06 12.73
C PRO A 251 -10.02 10.67 13.06
N GLY A 252 -9.78 9.46 13.60
CA GLY A 252 -8.44 8.96 13.86
C GLY A 252 -7.53 8.94 12.62
N ILE A 253 -8.06 8.60 11.45
CA ILE A 253 -7.30 8.62 10.19
C ILE A 253 -6.86 10.04 9.83
N SER A 254 -7.79 10.99 9.87
CA SER A 254 -7.50 12.41 9.58
C SER A 254 -6.51 12.98 10.59
N ASN A 255 -6.65 12.64 11.87
CA ASN A 255 -5.72 13.07 12.91
C ASN A 255 -4.29 12.57 12.65
N VAL A 256 -4.10 11.28 12.33
CA VAL A 256 -2.76 10.75 12.00
C VAL A 256 -2.19 11.46 10.77
N ARG A 257 -3.01 11.64 9.74
CA ARG A 257 -2.62 12.28 8.48
C ARG A 257 -2.20 13.74 8.67
N ASP A 258 -2.99 14.54 9.38
CA ASP A 258 -2.72 15.94 9.65
C ASP A 258 -1.42 16.10 10.44
N ARG A 259 -1.16 15.21 11.41
CA ARG A 259 0.09 15.21 12.18
C ARG A 259 1.30 14.90 11.31
N VAL A 260 1.17 13.94 10.39
CA VAL A 260 2.24 13.60 9.44
C VAL A 260 2.48 14.73 8.43
N ALA A 261 1.43 15.41 7.99
CA ALA A 261 1.52 16.51 7.02
C ALA A 261 2.11 17.79 7.65
N LEU A 262 1.76 18.10 8.89
CA LEU A 262 2.21 19.31 9.59
C LEU A 262 3.63 19.19 10.16
N GLY A 263 4.20 17.99 10.28
CA GLY A 263 5.55 17.78 10.83
C GLY A 263 5.69 18.15 12.32
N TYR A 264 4.60 18.50 13.00
CA TYR A 264 4.58 18.95 14.39
C TYR A 264 3.55 18.18 15.22
N PHE A 265 4.01 17.64 16.34
CA PHE A 265 3.14 17.30 17.46
C PHE A 265 2.88 18.57 18.27
N ILE A 266 1.67 19.13 18.19
CA ILE A 266 1.13 19.99 19.25
C ILE A 266 0.88 19.06 20.45
N PRO A 267 1.64 19.15 21.56
CA PRO A 267 1.31 18.42 22.77
C PRO A 267 -0.04 18.93 23.32
N PRO A 268 -0.76 18.13 24.12
CA PRO A 268 -1.87 18.67 24.91
C PRO A 268 -1.38 19.89 25.71
N PRO A 269 -2.23 20.90 25.99
CA PRO A 269 -1.82 22.05 26.78
C PRO A 269 -1.28 21.62 28.14
N SER A 270 -0.28 22.36 28.61
CA SER A 270 0.54 22.09 29.80
C SER A 270 -0.27 21.74 31.05
N LEU A 271 0.06 20.63 31.70
CA LEU A 271 -0.21 20.43 33.13
C LEU A 271 1.04 20.88 33.89
N ASP A 272 0.84 21.74 34.88
CA ASP A 272 1.87 22.61 35.47
C ASP A 272 3.16 21.93 35.97
N TRP A 273 3.31 20.61 36.03
CA TRP A 273 4.48 19.97 36.68
C TRP A 273 5.11 18.83 35.85
N ILE A 274 5.20 18.99 34.53
CA ILE A 274 5.81 17.97 33.66
C ILE A 274 7.32 18.26 33.50
N THR A 275 8.15 17.57 34.27
CA THR A 275 9.60 17.52 34.03
C THR A 275 9.90 16.74 32.73
N PRO A 276 11.07 16.94 32.09
CA PRO A 276 11.45 16.19 30.88
C PRO A 276 11.34 14.67 31.00
N GLU A 277 11.47 14.10 32.21
CA GLU A 277 11.26 12.66 32.43
C GLU A 277 9.79 12.23 32.26
N HIS A 278 8.81 13.09 32.53
CA HIS A 278 7.38 12.78 32.35
C HIS A 278 6.97 12.72 30.87
N VAL A 279 7.48 13.62 30.02
CA VAL A 279 7.22 13.59 28.57
C VAL A 279 7.80 12.33 27.94
N ILE A 280 9.00 11.92 28.37
CA ILE A 280 9.67 10.69 27.88
C ILE A 280 8.90 9.44 28.34
N LYS A 281 8.29 9.47 29.53
CA LYS A 281 7.45 8.40 30.04
C LYS A 281 6.11 8.31 29.29
N GLU A 282 5.43 9.43 29.05
CA GLU A 282 4.19 9.47 28.26
C GLU A 282 4.42 9.07 26.80
N LEU A 283 5.52 9.47 26.15
CA LEU A 283 5.82 9.03 24.78
C LEU A 283 6.13 7.53 24.69
N LYS A 284 6.69 6.94 25.76
CA LYS A 284 6.87 5.48 25.89
C LYS A 284 5.56 4.75 26.22
N GLU A 285 4.66 5.38 26.98
CA GLU A 285 3.33 4.87 27.28
C GLU A 285 2.35 5.01 26.08
N LEU A 286 2.52 6.03 25.24
CA LEU A 286 1.70 6.31 24.04
C LEU A 286 2.14 5.55 22.78
N ARG A 287 3.27 4.83 22.80
CA ARG A 287 3.76 3.92 21.72
C ARG A 287 3.41 4.37 20.29
N ILE A 288 3.84 5.56 19.88
CA ILE A 288 3.52 6.16 18.56
C ILE A 288 4.40 5.54 17.41
N TYR A 289 4.90 4.32 17.69
CA TYR A 289 5.50 3.23 16.89
C TYR A 289 6.99 3.25 16.52
N SER A 290 7.78 2.60 17.40
CA SER A 290 8.66 1.50 16.97
C SER A 290 8.06 0.19 17.49
N ASP A 291 8.02 -0.83 16.63
CA ASP A 291 7.62 -2.22 16.89
C ASP A 291 6.14 -2.47 17.30
N ASN A 292 5.54 -3.45 16.62
CA ASN A 292 4.35 -4.29 16.85
C ASN A 292 3.57 -4.24 18.20
N GLU A 293 3.40 -3.13 18.91
CA GLU A 293 3.11 -3.20 20.35
C GLU A 293 1.98 -2.29 20.91
N HIS A 294 1.29 -1.48 20.10
CA HIS A 294 0.19 -0.65 20.59
C HIS A 294 -1.16 -1.38 20.61
N ALA A 295 -1.93 -1.23 21.70
CA ALA A 295 -3.16 -1.98 21.95
C ALA A 295 -4.23 -1.81 20.86
N GLU A 296 -4.49 -0.59 20.38
CA GLU A 296 -5.47 -0.35 19.31
C GLU A 296 -5.08 -0.98 17.95
N PHE A 297 -3.80 -0.91 17.57
CA PHE A 297 -3.33 -1.57 16.35
C PHE A 297 -3.34 -3.09 16.50
N GLN A 298 -2.94 -3.62 17.66
CA GLN A 298 -3.09 -5.04 18.00
C GLN A 298 -4.55 -5.48 18.04
N ARG A 299 -5.47 -4.62 18.47
CA ARG A 299 -6.91 -4.86 18.45
C ARG A 299 -7.42 -4.95 17.01
N LEU A 300 -7.01 -4.03 16.13
CA LEU A 300 -7.36 -4.06 14.71
C LEU A 300 -6.79 -5.29 14.00
N VAL A 301 -5.50 -5.59 14.17
CA VAL A 301 -4.86 -6.80 13.62
C VAL A 301 -5.47 -8.07 14.21
N GLY A 302 -5.77 -8.08 15.51
CA GLY A 302 -6.42 -9.20 16.19
C GLY A 302 -7.83 -9.47 15.68
N ARG A 303 -8.61 -8.41 15.39
CA ARG A 303 -9.92 -8.55 14.73
C ARG A 303 -9.80 -9.09 13.32
N TYR A 304 -8.87 -8.58 12.52
CA TYR A 304 -8.60 -9.11 11.18
C TYR A 304 -8.38 -10.63 11.24
N ARG A 305 -7.50 -11.09 12.14
CA ARG A 305 -7.21 -12.52 12.36
C ARG A 305 -8.43 -13.33 12.79
N SER A 306 -9.21 -12.80 13.73
CA SER A 306 -10.42 -13.46 14.22
C SER A 306 -11.43 -13.67 13.10
N GLU A 307 -11.66 -12.65 12.28
CA GLU A 307 -12.66 -12.68 11.22
C GLU A 307 -12.18 -13.41 9.97
N SER A 308 -10.89 -13.32 9.61
CA SER A 308 -10.29 -14.15 8.56
C SER A 308 -10.41 -15.63 8.88
N SER A 309 -10.23 -16.01 10.14
CA SER A 309 -10.36 -17.40 10.63
C SER A 309 -11.81 -17.90 10.67
N ARG A 310 -12.81 -17.00 10.71
CA ARG A 310 -14.25 -17.32 10.71
C ARG A 310 -14.82 -17.47 9.31
N GLN A 311 -14.13 -17.00 8.27
CA GLN A 311 -14.50 -17.35 6.91
C GLN A 311 -14.29 -18.86 6.72
N PRO A 312 -15.26 -19.59 6.17
CA PRO A 312 -15.17 -21.04 6.06
C PRO A 312 -13.92 -21.42 5.26
N GLN A 313 -12.95 -22.05 5.91
CA GLN A 313 -11.95 -22.85 5.23
C GLN A 313 -12.73 -23.97 4.54
N LEU A 314 -12.98 -23.82 3.24
CA LEU A 314 -13.45 -24.91 2.42
C LEU A 314 -12.39 -26.00 2.48
N THR A 315 -12.65 -26.97 3.33
CA THR A 315 -11.94 -28.25 3.38
C THR A 315 -12.10 -28.82 1.97
N LEU A 316 -10.99 -28.87 1.23
CA LEU A 316 -10.91 -29.64 0.01
C LEU A 316 -11.13 -31.11 0.39
N THR A 317 -12.38 -31.55 0.39
CA THR A 317 -12.69 -32.97 0.26
C THR A 317 -12.39 -33.34 -1.18
N CYS A 318 -11.15 -33.78 -1.42
CA CYS A 318 -10.84 -34.62 -2.56
C CYS A 318 -11.64 -35.92 -2.41
N GLU A 319 -12.72 -36.05 -3.16
CA GLU A 319 -13.25 -37.36 -3.54
C GLU A 319 -12.64 -37.71 -4.91
N PHE A 320 -12.08 -38.92 -4.97
CA PHE A 320 -11.33 -39.51 -6.09
C PHE A 320 -12.19 -39.75 -7.33
#